data_AF-A0A4V5NZI9-F1
#
_entry.id   AF-A0A4V5NZI9-F1
#
_cell.length_a   1.000
_cell.length_b   1.000
_cell.length_c   1.000
_cell.angle_alpha   90.00
_cell.angle_beta   90.00
_cell.angle_gamma   90.00
#
_symmetry.space_group_name_H-M   'P 1'
#
loop_
_entity.id
_entity.type
_entity.pdbx_description
1 polymer ?
#
loop_
_entity_poly.entity_id
_entity_poly.type
_entity_poly.pdbx_seq_one_letter_code
_entity_poly.pdbx_strand_id
1 'polypeptide(L)'
;MAQKKKFKFSLDAVISWGATVVIVGAMAKILHWPGGELIIGVGLATEAVLFFIMGFVPPHKDPQWDKVYPQLSEDFAGASIDTTKAVKLNELEIKGSAGGGLPDLKIGDDVVAKIKEGLDNFSNKVASISNSADASIATKEFSDNLKTASSKAVNLSSAFDQATAGVSEIAGAAQSSKEYHHQINTLGKSISALNAVYELELQDSSAHLKSMNKFYQNLSQTMSNFNESMDDSKQFKEEVAKLSKNLSSLNAVYGNMLSAMNQPRA
;
A
#
# COMPACT_ATOMS: atom_id res chain seq x y z
N MET A 1 -19.00 8.42 46.91
CA MET A 1 -20.10 8.14 45.95
C MET A 1 -19.49 7.86 44.59
N ALA A 2 -19.57 6.61 44.11
CA ALA A 2 -18.96 6.18 42.86
C ALA A 2 -19.74 6.74 41.66
N GLN A 3 -19.09 7.57 40.85
CA GLN A 3 -19.68 8.19 39.67
C GLN A 3 -19.79 7.14 38.56
N LYS A 4 -20.99 6.59 38.38
CA LYS A 4 -21.33 5.60 37.35
C LYS A 4 -21.11 6.24 35.97
N LYS A 5 -19.98 5.94 35.34
CA LYS A 5 -19.58 6.44 34.02
C LYS A 5 -20.56 5.85 32.99
N LYS A 6 -21.59 6.62 32.61
CA LYS A 6 -22.53 6.24 31.55
C LYS A 6 -21.72 6.08 30.26
N PHE A 7 -21.60 4.86 29.77
CA PHE A 7 -21.00 4.52 28.49
C PHE A 7 -21.72 5.33 27.41
N LYS A 8 -21.11 6.42 26.93
CA LYS A 8 -21.64 7.16 25.79
C LYS A 8 -21.32 6.33 24.58
N PHE A 9 -22.31 5.65 24.03
CA PHE A 9 -22.23 4.97 22.75
C PHE A 9 -22.01 6.06 21.69
N SER A 10 -20.75 6.29 21.29
CA SER A 10 -20.43 7.26 20.24
C SER A 10 -20.88 6.67 18.90
N LEU A 11 -21.35 7.53 18.00
CA LEU A 11 -21.68 7.16 16.62
C LEU A 11 -20.49 6.41 15.97
N ASP A 12 -19.27 6.84 16.26
CA ASP A 12 -18.02 6.22 15.82
C ASP A 12 -17.86 4.77 16.29
N ALA A 13 -18.38 4.41 17.47
CA ALA A 13 -18.33 3.04 17.97
C ALA A 13 -19.30 2.13 17.19
N VAL A 14 -20.48 2.64 16.82
CA VAL A 14 -21.45 1.91 15.99
C VAL A 14 -20.87 1.64 14.60
N ILE A 15 -20.24 2.67 14.01
CA ILE A 15 -19.58 2.58 12.69
C ILE A 15 -18.43 1.57 12.75
N SER A 16 -17.58 1.65 13.79
CA SER A 16 -16.45 0.72 13.96
C SER A 16 -16.91 -0.74 14.14
N TRP A 17 -18.03 -0.96 14.83
CA TRP A 17 -18.59 -2.31 14.98
C TRP A 17 -19.19 -2.84 13.67
N GLY A 18 -19.85 -1.98 12.89
CA GLY A 18 -20.29 -2.30 11.54
C GLY A 18 -19.16 -2.72 10.61
N ALA A 19 -18.12 -1.90 10.55
CA ALA A 19 -16.92 -2.16 9.75
C ALA A 19 -16.27 -3.50 10.12
N THR A 20 -16.31 -3.89 11.41
CA THR A 20 -15.79 -5.18 11.86
C THR A 20 -16.55 -6.35 11.23
N VAL A 21 -17.89 -6.28 11.14
CA VAL A 21 -18.72 -7.32 10.50
C VAL A 21 -18.41 -7.42 9.01
N VAL A 22 -18.19 -6.29 8.33
CA VAL A 22 -17.80 -6.25 6.91
C VAL A 22 -16.44 -6.89 6.67
N ILE A 23 -15.44 -6.55 7.50
CA ILE A 23 -14.08 -7.11 7.39
C ILE A 23 -14.10 -8.63 7.60
N VAL A 24 -14.87 -9.13 8.56
CA VAL A 24 -15.03 -10.57 8.78
C VAL A 24 -15.73 -11.25 7.59
N GLY A 25 -16.73 -10.61 6.99
CA GLY A 25 -17.38 -11.11 5.77
C GLY A 25 -16.46 -11.13 4.55
N ALA A 26 -15.69 -10.08 4.34
CA ALA A 26 -14.68 -10.01 3.29
C ALA A 26 -13.60 -11.11 3.47
N MET A 27 -13.13 -11.29 4.71
CA MET A 27 -12.17 -12.34 5.05
C MET A 27 -12.72 -13.73 4.73
N ALA A 28 -13.97 -14.03 5.11
CA ALA A 28 -14.60 -15.32 4.83
C ALA A 28 -14.75 -15.61 3.32
N LYS A 29 -15.00 -14.57 2.51
CA LYS A 29 -15.07 -14.69 1.05
C LYS A 29 -13.69 -14.95 0.43
N ILE A 30 -12.63 -14.28 0.90
CA ILE A 30 -11.26 -14.47 0.41
C ILE A 30 -10.72 -15.87 0.79
N LEU A 31 -11.04 -16.35 1.99
CA LEU A 31 -10.61 -17.67 2.47
C LEU A 31 -11.44 -18.84 1.92
N HIS A 32 -12.42 -18.59 1.05
CA HIS A 32 -13.30 -19.60 0.46
C HIS A 32 -14.00 -20.50 1.49
N TRP A 33 -14.42 -19.93 2.62
CA TRP A 33 -15.17 -20.68 3.62
C TRP A 33 -16.54 -21.10 3.09
N PRO A 34 -17.04 -22.31 3.43
CA PRO A 34 -18.38 -22.73 3.04
C PRO A 34 -19.42 -21.77 3.63
N GLY A 35 -20.20 -21.11 2.75
CA GLY A 35 -21.16 -20.07 3.15
C GLY A 35 -20.59 -18.64 3.17
N GLY A 36 -19.35 -18.41 2.72
CA GLY A 36 -18.73 -17.08 2.69
C GLY A 36 -19.52 -16.03 1.87
N GLU A 37 -20.31 -16.45 0.89
CA GLU A 37 -21.24 -15.58 0.14
C GLU A 37 -22.36 -15.00 1.00
N LEU A 38 -22.92 -15.79 1.91
CA LEU A 38 -23.92 -15.29 2.85
C LEU A 38 -23.30 -14.36 3.88
N ILE A 39 -22.11 -14.69 4.38
CA ILE A 39 -21.43 -13.90 5.41
C ILE A 39 -21.04 -12.52 4.85
N ILE A 40 -20.48 -12.46 3.63
CA ILE A 40 -20.18 -11.16 3.00
C ILE A 40 -21.45 -10.39 2.62
N GLY A 41 -22.52 -11.08 2.22
CA GLY A 41 -23.82 -10.47 1.97
C GLY A 41 -24.39 -9.77 3.21
N VAL A 42 -24.30 -10.41 4.38
CA VAL A 42 -24.71 -9.82 5.67
C VAL A 42 -23.80 -8.63 6.06
N GLY A 43 -22.49 -8.74 5.83
CA GLY A 43 -21.56 -7.63 6.05
C GLY A 43 -21.91 -6.41 5.20
N LEU A 44 -22.07 -6.58 3.89
CA LEU A 44 -22.42 -5.50 2.97
C LEU A 44 -23.82 -4.90 3.27
N ALA A 45 -24.79 -5.73 3.67
CA ALA A 45 -26.10 -5.24 4.08
C ALA A 45 -26.03 -4.38 5.36
N THR A 46 -25.17 -4.76 6.31
CA THR A 46 -24.93 -3.98 7.53
C THR A 46 -24.31 -2.62 7.21
N GLU A 47 -23.36 -2.58 6.26
CA GLU A 47 -22.71 -1.35 5.81
C GLU A 47 -23.69 -0.41 5.09
N ALA A 48 -24.57 -0.96 4.25
CA ALA A 48 -25.60 -0.17 3.56
C ALA A 48 -26.54 0.53 4.55
N VAL A 49 -26.91 -0.15 5.65
CA VAL A 49 -27.75 0.43 6.72
C VAL A 49 -27.00 1.52 7.49
N LEU A 50 -25.70 1.34 7.76
CA LEU A 50 -24.90 2.33 8.47
C LEU A 50 -24.67 3.60 7.64
N PHE A 51 -24.36 3.48 6.35
CA PHE A 51 -24.27 4.63 5.45
C PHE A 51 -25.59 5.39 5.34
N PHE A 52 -26.72 4.65 5.30
CA PHE A 52 -28.03 5.27 5.28
C PHE A 52 -28.28 6.12 6.54
N ILE A 53 -27.91 5.61 7.73
CA ILE A 53 -28.04 6.35 9.00
C ILE A 53 -27.08 7.55 9.04
N MET A 54 -25.85 7.38 8.54
CA MET A 54 -24.84 8.44 8.52
C MET A 54 -25.21 9.62 7.61
N GLY A 55 -26.00 9.38 6.55
CA GLY A 55 -26.55 10.43 5.69
C GLY A 55 -27.43 11.46 6.43
N PHE A 56 -27.94 11.11 7.61
CA PHE A 56 -28.72 12.02 8.46
C PHE A 56 -27.88 12.73 9.53
N VAL A 57 -26.58 12.45 9.62
CA VAL A 57 -25.69 13.08 10.60
C VAL A 57 -24.96 14.26 9.94
N PRO A 58 -25.09 15.48 10.48
CA PRO A 58 -24.40 16.65 9.93
C PRO A 58 -22.87 16.49 10.04
N PRO A 59 -22.10 16.95 9.04
CA PRO A 59 -20.64 16.85 9.05
C PRO A 59 -20.04 17.57 10.26
N HIS A 60 -18.99 17.01 10.83
CA HIS A 60 -18.26 17.63 11.94
C HIS A 60 -17.78 19.02 11.51
N LYS A 61 -18.09 20.05 12.32
CA LYS A 61 -17.62 21.43 12.05
C LYS A 61 -16.11 21.47 12.18
N ASP A 62 -15.43 21.95 11.14
CA ASP A 62 -13.99 22.14 11.15
C ASP A 62 -13.57 23.05 12.31
N PRO A 63 -12.40 22.80 12.94
CA PRO A 63 -11.84 23.71 13.92
C PRO A 63 -11.69 25.10 13.30
N GLN A 64 -12.09 26.15 14.02
CA GLN A 64 -11.96 27.55 13.55
C GLN A 64 -10.49 27.99 13.62
N TRP A 65 -9.66 27.49 12.69
CA TRP A 65 -8.24 27.81 12.57
C TRP A 65 -7.99 29.32 12.41
N ASP A 66 -8.97 30.07 11.91
CA ASP A 66 -8.98 31.54 11.79
C ASP A 66 -8.72 32.28 13.12
N LYS A 67 -9.09 31.68 14.25
CA LYS A 67 -8.86 32.28 15.58
C LYS A 67 -7.43 32.13 16.08
N VAL A 68 -6.69 31.14 15.57
CA VAL A 68 -5.35 30.78 16.06
C VAL A 68 -4.27 31.29 15.11
N TYR A 69 -4.59 31.40 13.81
CA TYR A 69 -3.70 31.93 12.79
C TYR A 69 -4.42 32.95 11.90
N PRO A 70 -4.52 34.22 12.35
CA PRO A 70 -5.18 35.28 11.58
C PRO A 70 -4.49 35.58 10.24
N GLN A 71 -3.33 34.98 9.97
CA GLN A 71 -2.59 35.09 8.71
C GLN A 71 -3.15 34.20 7.59
N LEU A 72 -4.04 33.24 7.91
CA LEU A 72 -4.68 32.36 6.93
C LEU A 72 -6.07 32.85 6.48
N SER A 73 -6.62 33.87 7.11
CA SER A 73 -7.91 34.44 6.70
C SER A 73 -7.76 35.21 5.38
N GLU A 74 -8.70 35.02 4.46
CA GLU A 74 -8.69 35.67 3.14
C GLU A 74 -8.70 37.22 3.20
N ASP A 75 -9.13 37.81 4.34
CA ASP A 75 -9.16 39.26 4.60
C ASP A 75 -7.90 39.82 5.30
N PHE A 76 -6.78 39.08 5.34
CA PHE A 76 -5.57 39.54 6.03
C PHE A 76 -4.85 40.68 5.28
N ALA A 77 -5.13 41.93 5.67
CA ALA A 77 -4.47 43.14 5.17
C ALA A 77 -3.18 43.48 5.96
N GLY A 78 -2.25 42.52 6.08
CA GLY A 78 -0.95 42.73 6.75
C GLY A 78 0.14 43.23 5.79
N ALA A 79 0.78 44.35 6.15
CA ALA A 79 1.84 44.99 5.35
C ALA A 79 3.01 44.03 5.05
N SER A 80 3.36 43.93 3.76
CA SER A 80 4.60 43.30 3.31
C SER A 80 5.80 43.93 4.04
N ILE A 81 6.68 43.10 4.60
CA ILE A 81 7.93 43.57 5.21
C ILE A 81 8.79 44.23 4.13
N ASP A 82 8.89 45.55 4.19
CA ASP A 82 9.73 46.35 3.29
C ASP A 82 11.18 46.34 3.80
N THR A 83 12.04 45.58 3.13
CA THR A 83 13.45 45.34 3.51
C THR A 83 14.41 46.50 3.18
N THR A 84 13.90 47.70 2.87
CA THR A 84 14.71 48.80 2.32
C THR A 84 15.04 49.95 3.29
N LYS A 85 14.63 49.91 4.56
CA LYS A 85 14.93 50.98 5.53
C LYS A 85 16.07 50.64 6.48
N ALA A 86 17.24 51.25 6.25
CA ALA A 86 18.36 51.26 7.18
C ALA A 86 18.05 52.14 8.42
N VAL A 87 18.29 51.58 9.61
CA VAL A 87 18.19 52.28 10.89
C VAL A 87 19.43 53.17 11.07
N LYS A 88 19.24 54.49 11.25
CA LYS A 88 20.34 55.42 11.57
C LYS A 88 20.54 55.50 13.08
N LEU A 89 21.78 55.30 13.52
CA LEU A 89 22.24 55.43 14.89
C LEU A 89 23.02 56.75 15.02
N ASN A 90 22.44 57.79 15.62
CA ASN A 90 23.20 58.98 16.01
C ASN A 90 22.45 59.82 17.06
N GLU A 91 22.73 59.61 18.34
CA GLU A 91 22.61 60.65 19.37
C GLU A 91 23.25 60.15 20.67
N LEU A 92 24.38 60.74 21.08
CA LEU A 92 24.71 61.07 22.47
C LEU A 92 26.04 61.85 22.47
N GLU A 93 25.96 63.16 22.26
CA GLU A 93 27.01 64.13 22.61
C GLU A 93 26.97 64.38 24.12
N ILE A 94 28.09 64.22 24.82
CA ILE A 94 28.27 64.67 26.20
C ILE A 94 29.12 65.95 26.18
N LYS A 95 28.52 67.05 26.63
CA LYS A 95 29.14 68.37 26.77
C LYS A 95 29.10 68.79 28.24
N GLY A 96 30.25 69.14 28.82
CA GLY A 96 30.39 69.70 30.17
C GLY A 96 31.84 69.53 30.65
N SER A 97 32.77 70.42 30.29
CA SER A 97 33.07 71.71 30.92
C SER A 97 33.48 71.58 32.40
N ALA A 98 34.78 71.75 32.68
CA ALA A 98 35.29 72.43 33.89
C ALA A 98 36.83 72.47 33.85
N GLY A 99 37.37 73.56 33.30
CA GLY A 99 38.69 74.07 33.69
C GLY A 99 38.52 75.13 34.77
N GLY A 100 39.42 75.17 35.77
CA GLY A 100 39.47 76.27 36.72
C GLY A 100 40.16 75.95 38.04
N GLY A 101 41.44 76.33 38.12
CA GLY A 101 42.21 76.85 39.27
C GLY A 101 41.92 76.38 40.70
N LEU A 102 42.96 75.90 41.37
CA LEU A 102 43.06 75.84 42.83
C LEU A 102 43.21 77.24 43.45
N PRO A 103 42.49 77.52 44.55
CA PRO A 103 43.09 78.29 45.63
C PRO A 103 42.90 77.63 47.00
N ASP A 104 44.04 77.51 47.68
CA ASP A 104 44.26 77.68 49.12
C ASP A 104 43.39 76.88 50.11
N LEU A 105 43.94 75.73 50.55
CA LEU A 105 43.38 74.87 51.59
C LEU A 105 43.48 75.53 52.96
N LYS A 106 42.36 76.09 53.45
CA LYS A 106 42.11 76.19 54.88
C LYS A 106 41.41 74.92 55.34
N ILE A 107 42.13 74.08 56.10
CA ILE A 107 41.57 72.89 56.74
C ILE A 107 40.67 73.35 57.90
N GLY A 108 39.38 73.39 57.66
CA GLY A 108 38.32 73.49 58.66
C GLY A 108 37.06 72.94 58.03
N ASP A 109 36.39 72.00 58.71
CA ASP A 109 35.12 71.28 58.47
C ASP A 109 34.63 71.00 57.02
N ASP A 110 34.78 71.93 56.07
CA ASP A 110 34.48 71.81 54.64
C ASP A 110 35.34 70.75 53.93
N VAL A 111 36.61 70.57 54.31
CA VAL A 111 37.47 69.50 53.74
C VAL A 111 36.98 68.12 54.21
N VAL A 112 36.52 68.00 55.46
CA VAL A 112 35.99 66.74 55.99
C VAL A 112 34.66 66.40 55.34
N ALA A 113 33.79 67.40 55.13
CA ALA A 113 32.56 67.24 54.37
C ALA A 113 32.82 66.81 52.92
N LYS A 114 33.77 67.44 52.23
CA LYS A 114 34.17 67.07 50.85
C LYS A 114 34.85 65.71 50.75
N ILE A 115 35.62 65.31 51.75
CA ILE A 115 36.19 63.95 51.81
C ILE A 115 35.08 62.93 52.04
N LYS A 116 34.14 63.20 52.94
CA LYS A 116 32.99 62.31 53.18
C LYS A 116 32.12 62.17 51.92
N GLU A 117 31.83 63.28 51.25
CA GLU A 117 31.10 63.28 49.98
C GLU A 117 31.90 62.59 48.87
N GLY A 118 33.23 62.77 48.83
CA GLY A 118 34.12 62.05 47.91
C GLY A 118 34.18 60.54 48.18
N LEU A 119 34.14 60.13 49.45
CA LEU A 119 34.14 58.74 49.88
C LEU A 119 32.78 58.07 49.65
N ASP A 120 31.68 58.78 49.89
CA ASP A 120 30.31 58.32 49.58
C ASP A 120 30.14 58.21 48.05
N ASN A 121 30.62 59.19 47.29
CA ASN A 121 30.63 59.11 45.82
C ASN A 121 31.54 58.00 45.30
N PHE A 122 32.70 57.76 45.92
CA PHE A 122 33.57 56.64 45.58
C PHE A 122 32.90 55.31 45.92
N SER A 123 32.27 55.17 47.08
CA SER A 123 31.55 53.97 47.51
C SER A 123 30.37 53.67 46.58
N ASN A 124 29.56 54.68 46.23
CA ASN A 124 28.47 54.55 45.26
C ASN A 124 28.95 54.20 43.85
N LYS A 125 30.12 54.72 43.42
CA LYS A 125 30.74 54.34 42.14
C LYS A 125 31.35 52.94 42.17
N VAL A 126 31.91 52.49 43.30
CA VAL A 126 32.39 51.12 43.49
C VAL A 126 31.23 50.12 43.55
N ALA A 127 30.10 50.50 44.16
CA ALA A 127 28.85 49.75 44.07
C ALA A 127 28.33 49.69 42.62
N SER A 128 28.51 50.75 41.82
CA SER A 128 28.20 50.74 40.39
C SER A 128 29.19 49.93 39.55
N ILE A 129 30.44 49.73 40.01
CA ILE A 129 31.40 48.78 39.39
C ILE A 129 30.91 47.32 39.54
N SER A 130 30.03 47.03 40.51
CA SER A 130 29.30 45.76 40.57
C SER A 130 28.46 45.49 39.32
N ASN A 131 27.97 46.53 38.62
CA ASN A 131 27.23 46.36 37.34
C ASN A 131 28.13 45.89 36.18
N SER A 132 29.46 45.94 36.32
CA SER A 132 30.39 45.31 35.38
C SER A 132 30.31 43.78 35.42
N ALA A 133 29.93 43.23 36.58
CA ALA A 133 29.60 41.81 36.71
C ALA A 133 28.31 41.48 35.93
N ASP A 134 27.30 42.35 35.96
CA ASP A 134 26.06 42.17 35.19
C ASP A 134 26.29 42.27 33.67
N ALA A 135 27.15 43.19 33.22
CA ALA A 135 27.56 43.25 31.81
C ALA A 135 28.31 41.98 31.37
N SER A 136 29.12 41.39 32.27
CA SER A 136 29.80 40.12 32.02
C SER A 136 28.82 38.93 31.99
N ILE A 137 27.78 38.95 32.84
CA ILE A 137 26.70 37.95 32.85
C ILE A 137 25.88 38.05 31.56
N ALA A 138 25.45 39.25 31.16
CA ALA A 138 24.69 39.46 29.93
C ALA A 138 25.50 39.07 28.67
N THR A 139 26.81 39.34 28.65
CA THR A 139 27.70 38.90 27.57
C THR A 139 27.81 37.38 27.51
N LYS A 140 27.86 36.72 28.68
CA LYS A 140 27.89 35.26 28.78
C LYS A 140 26.57 34.64 28.29
N GLU A 141 25.44 35.19 28.71
CA GLU A 141 24.11 34.76 28.27
C GLU A 141 23.90 34.99 26.76
N PHE A 142 24.36 36.12 26.21
CA PHE A 142 24.36 36.35 24.77
C PHE A 142 25.23 35.33 24.02
N SER A 143 26.42 35.01 24.55
CA SER A 143 27.31 34.00 23.96
C SER A 143 26.68 32.60 23.99
N ASP A 144 26.01 32.24 25.09
CA ASP A 144 25.30 30.97 25.24
C ASP A 144 24.08 30.89 24.31
N ASN A 145 23.34 31.98 24.14
CA ASN A 145 22.24 32.08 23.18
C ASN A 145 22.72 32.03 21.74
N LEU A 146 23.84 32.68 21.41
CA LEU A 146 24.46 32.63 20.08
C LEU A 146 24.96 31.21 19.75
N LYS A 147 25.56 30.53 20.74
CA LYS A 147 25.99 29.13 20.63
C LYS A 147 24.79 28.19 20.43
N THR A 148 23.71 28.43 21.18
CA THR A 148 22.46 27.68 21.04
C THR A 148 21.81 27.93 19.68
N ALA A 149 21.76 29.17 19.22
CA ALA A 149 21.24 29.53 17.90
C ALA A 149 22.06 28.89 16.78
N SER A 150 23.39 28.90 16.90
CA SER A 150 24.29 28.21 15.96
C SER A 150 24.04 26.71 15.93
N SER A 151 23.89 26.05 17.09
CA SER A 151 23.52 24.64 17.16
C SER A 151 22.16 24.36 16.53
N LYS A 152 21.16 25.22 16.75
CA LYS A 152 19.85 25.10 16.09
C LYS A 152 19.94 25.28 14.58
N ALA A 153 20.80 26.17 14.08
CA ALA A 153 21.03 26.33 12.64
C ALA A 153 21.68 25.09 12.01
N VAL A 154 22.63 24.45 12.71
CA VAL A 154 23.21 23.15 12.29
C VAL A 154 22.14 22.06 12.26
N ASN A 155 21.30 21.97 13.29
CA ASN A 155 20.20 21.00 13.33
C ASN A 155 19.18 21.25 12.21
N LEU A 156 18.89 22.52 11.88
CA LEU A 156 18.01 22.88 10.77
C LEU A 156 18.60 22.45 9.42
N SER A 157 19.90 22.67 9.21
CA SER A 157 20.59 22.19 8.00
C SER A 157 20.49 20.67 7.88
N SER A 158 20.71 19.93 8.97
CA SER A 158 20.59 18.47 8.98
C SER A 158 19.16 18.01 8.70
N ALA A 159 18.15 18.68 9.25
CA ALA A 159 16.75 18.39 8.95
C ALA A 159 16.40 18.66 7.48
N PHE A 160 16.96 19.71 6.87
CA PHE A 160 16.82 19.99 5.44
C PHE A 160 17.48 18.91 4.56
N ASP A 161 18.66 18.44 4.93
CA ASP A 161 19.32 17.34 4.22
C ASP A 161 18.47 16.05 4.28
N GLN A 162 17.94 15.73 5.46
CA GLN A 162 17.04 14.58 5.64
C GLN A 162 15.73 14.74 4.86
N ALA A 163 15.12 15.93 4.86
CA ALA A 163 13.91 16.20 4.08
C ALA A 163 14.17 16.07 2.58
N THR A 164 15.32 16.55 2.10
CA THR A 164 15.72 16.45 0.69
C THR A 164 15.95 15.00 0.28
N ALA A 165 16.58 14.19 1.15
CA ALA A 165 16.71 12.75 0.95
C ALA A 165 15.33 12.06 0.89
N GLY A 166 14.42 12.41 1.79
CA GLY A 166 13.04 11.88 1.80
C GLY A 166 12.25 12.24 0.53
N VAL A 167 12.42 13.46 -0.01
CA VAL A 167 11.80 13.85 -1.28
C VAL A 167 12.35 13.03 -2.46
N SER A 168 13.65 12.73 -2.46
CA SER A 168 14.27 11.85 -3.45
C SER A 168 13.74 10.42 -3.36
N GLU A 169 13.56 9.90 -2.14
CA GLU A 169 12.99 8.58 -1.90
C GLU A 169 11.52 8.49 -2.34
N ILE A 170 10.72 9.54 -2.10
CA ILE A 170 9.34 9.64 -2.60
C ILE A 170 9.31 9.63 -4.14
N ALA A 171 10.23 10.36 -4.79
CA ALA A 171 10.35 10.35 -6.24
C ALA A 171 10.72 8.95 -6.78
N GLY A 172 11.62 8.23 -6.09
CA GLY A 172 11.94 6.84 -6.39
C GLY A 172 10.75 5.90 -6.19
N ALA A 173 10.01 6.06 -5.10
CA ALA A 173 8.81 5.28 -4.80
C ALA A 173 7.69 5.49 -5.83
N ALA A 174 7.54 6.70 -6.38
CA ALA A 174 6.60 6.96 -7.48
C ALA A 174 6.96 6.17 -8.75
N GLN A 175 8.27 6.04 -9.06
CA GLN A 175 8.73 5.20 -10.15
C GLN A 175 8.47 3.71 -9.88
N SER A 176 8.78 3.23 -8.67
CA SER A 176 8.47 1.85 -8.26
C SER A 176 6.97 1.55 -8.28
N SER A 177 6.12 2.52 -7.94
CA SER A 177 4.66 2.41 -8.05
C SER A 177 4.20 2.23 -9.50
N LYS A 178 4.84 2.92 -10.45
CA LYS A 178 4.57 2.75 -11.89
C LYS A 178 4.98 1.37 -12.39
N GLU A 179 6.15 0.88 -11.98
CA GLU A 179 6.61 -0.48 -12.24
C GLU A 179 5.64 -1.53 -11.67
N TYR A 180 5.18 -1.34 -10.43
CA TYR A 180 4.21 -2.20 -9.77
C TYR A 180 2.87 -2.22 -10.52
N HIS A 181 2.37 -1.06 -10.94
CA HIS A 181 1.14 -0.96 -11.73
C HIS A 181 1.27 -1.70 -13.08
N HIS A 182 2.45 -1.61 -13.71
CA HIS A 182 2.75 -2.38 -14.92
C HIS A 182 2.75 -3.89 -14.65
N GLN A 183 3.39 -4.35 -13.56
CA GLN A 183 3.37 -5.76 -13.16
C GLN A 183 1.95 -6.26 -12.88
N ILE A 184 1.10 -5.50 -12.18
CA ILE A 184 -0.30 -5.87 -11.96
C ILE A 184 -1.07 -5.96 -13.29
N ASN A 185 -0.84 -5.03 -14.22
CA ASN A 185 -1.48 -5.09 -15.53
C ASN A 185 -1.07 -6.36 -16.31
N THR A 186 0.23 -6.68 -16.32
CA THR A 186 0.73 -7.92 -16.90
C THR A 186 0.14 -9.15 -16.21
N LEU A 187 0.06 -9.15 -14.88
CA LEU A 187 -0.55 -10.24 -14.11
C LEU A 187 -2.03 -10.42 -14.47
N GLY A 188 -2.78 -9.33 -14.61
CA GLY A 188 -4.17 -9.34 -15.07
C GLY A 188 -4.32 -9.93 -16.48
N LYS A 189 -3.43 -9.57 -17.41
CA LYS A 189 -3.37 -10.17 -18.75
C LYS A 189 -3.07 -11.67 -18.69
N SER A 190 -2.11 -12.09 -17.86
CA SER A 190 -1.77 -13.50 -17.66
C SER A 190 -2.94 -14.30 -17.08
N ILE A 191 -3.68 -13.76 -16.10
CA ILE A 191 -4.87 -14.40 -15.55
C ILE A 191 -5.97 -14.51 -16.61
N SER A 192 -6.19 -13.47 -17.41
CA SER A 192 -7.15 -13.53 -18.51
C SER A 192 -6.78 -14.57 -19.55
N ALA A 193 -5.49 -14.68 -19.89
CA ALA A 193 -4.99 -15.71 -20.79
C ALA A 193 -5.14 -17.11 -20.19
N LEU A 194 -4.92 -17.27 -18.89
CA LEU A 194 -5.06 -18.54 -18.19
C LEU A 194 -6.52 -19.02 -18.17
N ASN A 195 -7.48 -18.11 -17.94
CA ASN A 195 -8.90 -18.43 -18.06
C ASN A 195 -9.27 -18.87 -19.47
N ALA A 196 -8.73 -18.20 -20.50
CA ALA A 196 -8.96 -18.58 -21.89
C ALA A 196 -8.38 -19.97 -22.20
N VAL A 197 -7.19 -20.30 -21.70
CA VAL A 197 -6.59 -21.64 -21.82
C VAL A 197 -7.44 -22.68 -21.11
N TYR A 198 -7.95 -22.38 -19.92
CA TYR A 198 -8.81 -23.31 -19.17
C TYR A 198 -10.09 -23.65 -19.91
N GLU A 199 -10.73 -22.65 -20.53
CA GLU A 199 -11.90 -22.86 -21.37
C GLU A 199 -11.56 -23.67 -22.64
N LEU A 200 -10.40 -23.40 -23.25
CA LEU A 200 -9.87 -24.18 -24.37
C LEU A 200 -9.59 -25.64 -23.99
N GLU A 201 -9.02 -25.88 -22.81
CA GLU A 201 -8.69 -27.21 -22.32
C GLU A 201 -9.96 -28.00 -21.97
N LEU A 202 -10.97 -27.37 -21.39
CA LEU A 202 -12.29 -27.97 -21.20
C LEU A 202 -12.96 -28.34 -22.53
N GLN A 203 -12.86 -27.45 -23.52
CA GLN A 203 -13.38 -27.70 -24.86
C GLN A 203 -12.64 -28.86 -25.55
N ASP A 204 -11.32 -28.88 -25.47
CA ASP A 204 -10.49 -29.93 -26.06
C ASP A 204 -10.70 -31.28 -25.36
N SER A 205 -10.81 -31.29 -24.02
CA SER A 205 -11.21 -32.49 -23.27
C SER A 205 -12.59 -33.01 -23.71
N SER A 206 -13.55 -32.12 -23.94
CA SER A 206 -14.87 -32.49 -24.45
C SER A 206 -14.82 -33.07 -25.86
N ALA A 207 -13.99 -32.48 -26.74
CA ALA A 207 -13.74 -32.99 -28.08
C ALA A 207 -13.05 -34.36 -28.04
N HIS A 208 -12.07 -34.54 -27.15
CA HIS A 208 -11.37 -35.80 -26.92
C HIS A 208 -12.31 -36.88 -26.40
N LEU A 209 -13.19 -36.58 -25.43
CA LEU A 209 -14.20 -37.53 -24.95
C LEU A 209 -15.18 -37.95 -26.05
N LYS A 210 -15.58 -37.01 -26.92
CA LYS A 210 -16.44 -37.32 -28.07
C LYS A 210 -15.71 -38.22 -29.08
N SER A 211 -14.44 -37.92 -29.37
CA SER A 211 -13.59 -38.74 -30.23
C SER A 211 -13.40 -40.15 -29.66
N MET A 212 -13.14 -40.24 -28.35
CA MET A 212 -12.97 -41.50 -27.62
C MET A 212 -14.25 -42.34 -27.63
N ASN A 213 -15.42 -41.74 -27.39
CA ASN A 213 -16.70 -42.44 -27.53
C ASN A 213 -16.92 -42.97 -28.94
N LYS A 214 -16.61 -42.17 -29.96
CA LYS A 214 -16.70 -42.60 -31.37
C LYS A 214 -15.71 -43.71 -31.69
N PHE A 215 -14.50 -43.66 -31.12
CA PHE A 215 -13.50 -44.71 -31.23
C PHE A 215 -14.00 -46.01 -30.61
N TYR A 216 -14.58 -45.98 -29.41
CA TYR A 216 -15.18 -47.16 -28.79
C TYR A 216 -16.34 -47.74 -29.60
N GLN A 217 -17.20 -46.89 -30.16
CA GLN A 217 -18.28 -47.34 -31.07
C GLN A 217 -17.71 -48.02 -32.32
N ASN A 218 -16.70 -47.41 -32.94
CA ASN A 218 -16.03 -48.00 -34.10
C ASN A 218 -15.36 -49.33 -33.74
N LEU A 219 -14.68 -49.42 -32.59
CA LEU A 219 -14.09 -50.67 -32.10
C LEU A 219 -15.13 -51.76 -31.87
N SER A 220 -16.26 -51.41 -31.24
CA SER A 220 -17.38 -52.33 -31.04
C SER A 220 -17.93 -52.83 -32.38
N GLN A 221 -18.09 -51.94 -33.36
CA GLN A 221 -18.54 -52.31 -34.70
C GLN A 221 -17.51 -53.21 -35.40
N THR A 222 -16.22 -52.88 -35.32
CA THR A 222 -15.14 -53.70 -35.88
C THR A 222 -15.13 -55.09 -35.23
N MET A 223 -15.29 -55.18 -33.91
CA MET A 223 -15.35 -56.46 -33.20
C MET A 223 -16.59 -57.27 -33.61
N SER A 224 -17.74 -56.62 -33.81
CA SER A 224 -18.95 -57.26 -34.35
C SER A 224 -18.71 -57.82 -35.75
N ASN A 225 -18.20 -57.01 -36.66
CA ASN A 225 -17.90 -57.43 -38.04
C ASN A 225 -16.85 -58.55 -38.08
N PHE A 226 -15.88 -58.52 -37.17
CA PHE A 226 -14.87 -59.57 -37.04
C PHE A 226 -15.49 -60.90 -36.58
N ASN A 227 -16.39 -60.86 -35.59
CA ASN A 227 -17.14 -62.05 -35.18
C ASN A 227 -18.02 -62.60 -36.30
N GLU A 228 -18.70 -61.73 -37.05
CA GLU A 228 -19.53 -62.13 -38.20
C GLU A 228 -18.68 -62.76 -39.31
N SER A 229 -17.54 -62.16 -39.66
CA SER A 229 -16.58 -62.72 -40.63
C SER A 229 -15.99 -64.06 -40.15
N MET A 230 -15.80 -64.23 -38.84
CA MET A 230 -15.36 -65.50 -38.26
C MET A 230 -16.42 -66.59 -38.40
N ASP A 231 -17.71 -66.25 -38.33
CA ASP A 231 -18.81 -67.18 -38.57
C ASP A 231 -18.93 -67.55 -40.06
N ASP A 232 -18.85 -66.55 -40.95
CA ASP A 232 -18.80 -66.77 -42.40
C ASP A 232 -17.62 -67.68 -42.80
N SER A 233 -16.45 -67.49 -42.17
CA SER A 233 -15.28 -68.34 -42.41
C SER A 233 -15.51 -69.79 -41.99
N LYS A 234 -16.29 -70.03 -40.92
CA LYS A 234 -16.68 -71.39 -40.52
C LYS A 234 -17.65 -72.00 -41.52
N GLN A 235 -18.69 -71.27 -41.93
CA GLN A 235 -19.64 -71.74 -42.93
C GLN A 235 -18.95 -72.04 -44.27
N PHE A 236 -18.06 -71.15 -44.72
CA PHE A 236 -17.26 -71.37 -45.92
C PHE A 236 -16.43 -72.66 -45.82
N LYS A 237 -15.78 -72.90 -44.67
CA LYS A 237 -15.04 -74.15 -44.43
C LYS A 237 -15.96 -75.38 -44.53
N GLU A 238 -17.17 -75.33 -43.99
CA GLU A 238 -18.15 -76.41 -44.08
C GLU A 238 -18.61 -76.65 -45.52
N GLU A 239 -18.94 -75.60 -46.26
CA GLU A 239 -19.35 -75.71 -47.67
C GLU A 239 -18.21 -76.22 -48.57
N VAL A 240 -16.97 -75.77 -48.34
CA VAL A 240 -15.79 -76.31 -49.02
C VAL A 240 -15.59 -77.79 -48.68
N ALA A 241 -15.81 -78.20 -47.43
CA ALA A 241 -15.73 -79.61 -47.04
C ALA A 241 -16.81 -80.46 -47.73
N LYS A 242 -18.05 -79.96 -47.81
CA LYS A 242 -19.14 -80.62 -48.57
C LYS A 242 -18.79 -80.71 -50.06
N LEU A 243 -18.30 -79.63 -50.66
CA LEU A 243 -17.89 -79.60 -52.06
C LEU A 243 -16.76 -80.60 -52.33
N SER A 244 -15.76 -80.67 -51.46
CA SER A 244 -14.66 -81.65 -51.55
C SER A 244 -15.18 -83.09 -51.49
N LYS A 245 -16.13 -83.37 -50.58
CA LYS A 245 -16.79 -84.68 -50.47
C LYS A 245 -17.58 -85.02 -51.74
N ASN A 246 -18.32 -84.06 -52.29
CA ASN A 246 -19.09 -84.23 -53.53
C ASN A 246 -18.16 -84.46 -54.73
N LEU A 247 -17.09 -83.68 -54.88
CA LEU A 247 -16.06 -83.88 -55.91
C LEU A 247 -15.41 -85.26 -55.79
N SER A 248 -15.08 -85.72 -54.58
CA SER A 248 -14.55 -87.05 -54.35
C SER A 248 -15.53 -88.14 -54.79
N SER A 249 -16.82 -88.00 -54.43
CA SER A 249 -17.87 -88.94 -54.84
C SER A 249 -18.06 -88.97 -56.37
N LEU A 250 -18.03 -87.81 -57.02
CA LEU A 250 -18.14 -87.68 -58.47
C LEU A 250 -16.95 -88.34 -59.17
N ASN A 251 -15.73 -88.08 -58.67
CA ASN A 251 -14.51 -88.66 -59.21
C ASN A 251 -14.47 -90.19 -59.01
N ALA A 252 -15.02 -90.71 -57.91
CA ALA A 252 -15.19 -92.14 -57.69
C ALA A 252 -16.17 -92.78 -58.69
N VAL A 253 -17.28 -92.10 -59.02
CA VAL A 253 -18.22 -92.55 -60.06
C VAL A 253 -17.57 -92.53 -61.44
N TYR A 254 -16.84 -91.47 -61.80
CA TYR A 254 -16.08 -91.41 -63.05
C TYR A 254 -14.98 -92.48 -63.11
N GLY A 255 -14.27 -92.75 -62.01
CA GLY A 255 -13.27 -93.81 -61.92
C GLY A 255 -13.87 -95.20 -62.08
N ASN A 256 -15.02 -95.46 -61.45
CA ASN A 256 -15.77 -96.71 -61.63
C ASN A 256 -16.29 -96.86 -63.07
N MET A 257 -16.72 -95.77 -63.71
CA MET A 257 -17.17 -95.76 -65.10
C MET A 257 -16.01 -95.99 -66.08
N LEU A 258 -14.84 -95.38 -65.82
CA LEU A 258 -13.61 -95.63 -66.59
C LEU A 258 -13.12 -97.07 -66.42
N SER A 259 -13.14 -97.60 -65.20
CA SER A 259 -12.78 -99.00 -64.91
C SER A 259 -13.73 -99.98 -65.60
N ALA A 260 -15.04 -99.68 -65.63
CA ALA A 260 -16.03 -100.46 -66.37
C ALA A 260 -15.89 -100.35 -67.89
N MET A 261 -15.39 -99.23 -68.43
CA MET A 261 -15.10 -99.07 -69.87
C MET A 261 -13.75 -99.69 -70.29
N ASN A 262 -12.79 -99.82 -69.38
CA ASN A 262 -11.46 -100.35 -69.66
C ASN A 262 -11.30 -101.84 -69.29
N GLN A 263 -12.37 -102.50 -68.84
CA GLN A 263 -12.36 -103.95 -68.67
C GLN A 263 -12.29 -104.63 -70.05
N PRO A 264 -11.21 -105.38 -70.36
CA PRO A 264 -11.10 -106.06 -71.65
C PRO A 264 -12.19 -107.13 -71.72
N ARG A 265 -13.02 -107.06 -72.76
CA ARG A 265 -14.03 -108.09 -73.05
C ARG A 265 -13.31 -109.42 -73.26
N ALA A 266 -13.45 -110.32 -72.30
CA ALA A 266 -13.18 -111.75 -72.46
C ALA A 266 -14.37 -112.44 -73.10
#